data_AF-A0A3C2A9F1-F1
#
_entry.id   AF-A0A3C2A9F1-F1
#
_cell.length_a   1.000
_cell.length_b   1.000
_cell.length_c   1.000
_cell.angle_alpha   90.00
_cell.angle_beta   90.00
_cell.angle_gamma   90.00
#
_symmetry.space_group_name_H-M   'P 1'
#
loop_
_entity.id
_entity.type
_entity.pdbx_description
1 polymer ?
#
loop_
_entity_poly.entity_id
_entity_poly.type
_entity_poly.pdbx_seq_one_letter_code
_entity_poly.pdbx_strand_id
1 'polypeptide(L)'
;MRLFAQLFTALDQTNKTTVKVAALKDFFLAAPPEDRVWALALFTHRRPRRQVNTTLLRTWAAESAQIPTWLFEESYHIVGDLAETMALLLPPSEKEQDESLTYWIDYLQSLGELTDEGKETKILAAWNQLTTPERFVFTKLITGGFRVGVSQQLVVRALAEAYGLEPTIVTHRIMGQWDPGMVSFQNLILEKEDGEDASKPYPFFLAHP
;
A
#
# COMPACT_ATOMS: atom_id res chain seq x y z
N MET A 1 2.08 -7.79 7.10
CA MET A 1 3.19 -7.20 6.34
C MET A 1 3.76 -8.18 5.34
N ARG A 2 4.19 -9.37 5.76
CA ARG A 2 4.84 -10.36 4.89
C ARG A 2 4.10 -10.62 3.57
N LEU A 3 2.79 -10.91 3.62
CA LEU A 3 1.96 -11.12 2.42
C LEU A 3 1.94 -9.90 1.49
N PHE A 4 1.83 -8.70 2.06
CA PHE A 4 1.79 -7.46 1.29
C PHE A 4 3.16 -7.11 0.70
N ALA A 5 4.26 -7.40 1.41
CA ALA A 5 5.62 -7.24 0.91
C ALA A 5 5.91 -8.21 -0.26
N GLN A 6 5.43 -9.46 -0.16
CA GLN A 6 5.49 -10.44 -1.25
C GLN A 6 4.70 -9.96 -2.47
N LEU A 7 3.46 -9.47 -2.27
CA LEU A 7 2.66 -8.87 -3.34
C LEU A 7 3.42 -7.71 -4.00
N PHE A 8 3.91 -6.74 -3.22
CA PHE A 8 4.59 -5.57 -3.74
C PHE A 8 5.83 -5.96 -4.55
N THR A 9 6.63 -6.89 -4.04
CA THR A 9 7.81 -7.42 -4.73
C THR A 9 7.43 -8.08 -6.07
N ALA A 10 6.39 -8.92 -6.08
CA ALA A 10 5.92 -9.57 -7.29
C ALA A 10 5.40 -8.58 -8.35
N LEU A 11 4.77 -7.48 -7.90
CA LEU A 11 4.27 -6.42 -8.78
C LEU A 11 5.40 -5.57 -9.37
N ASP A 12 6.44 -5.30 -8.58
CA ASP A 12 7.58 -4.46 -8.95
C ASP A 12 8.52 -5.18 -9.94
N GLN A 13 8.70 -6.49 -9.77
CA GLN A 13 9.59 -7.31 -10.60
C GLN A 13 9.02 -7.70 -11.98
N THR A 14 7.81 -7.25 -12.33
CA THR A 14 7.16 -7.62 -13.59
C THR A 14 6.53 -6.45 -14.31
N ASN A 15 6.62 -6.48 -15.64
CA ASN A 15 5.87 -5.58 -16.51
C ASN A 15 4.66 -6.27 -17.16
N LYS A 16 4.48 -7.58 -16.95
CA LYS A 16 3.39 -8.36 -17.56
C LYS A 16 2.09 -8.15 -16.80
N THR A 17 1.11 -7.53 -17.46
CA THR A 17 -0.21 -7.26 -16.90
C THR A 17 -0.89 -8.50 -16.32
N THR A 18 -0.81 -9.64 -17.00
CA THR A 18 -1.41 -10.91 -16.54
C THR A 18 -0.81 -11.41 -15.24
N VAL A 19 0.51 -11.27 -15.07
CA VAL A 19 1.21 -11.65 -13.84
C VAL A 19 0.82 -10.73 -12.69
N LYS A 20 0.66 -9.42 -12.94
CA LYS A 20 0.18 -8.47 -11.91
C LYS A 20 -1.24 -8.77 -11.45
N VAL A 21 -2.13 -9.07 -12.40
CA VAL A 21 -3.53 -9.43 -12.09
C VAL A 21 -3.58 -10.72 -11.27
N ALA A 22 -2.78 -11.73 -11.63
CA ALA A 22 -2.68 -12.97 -10.86
C ALA A 22 -2.17 -12.72 -9.43
N ALA A 23 -1.07 -11.96 -9.26
CA ALA A 23 -0.53 -11.64 -7.94
C ALA A 23 -1.52 -10.88 -7.05
N LEU A 24 -2.24 -9.89 -7.63
CA LEU A 24 -3.30 -9.16 -6.92
C LEU A 24 -4.44 -10.09 -6.52
N LYS A 25 -4.89 -10.97 -7.43
CA LYS A 25 -5.95 -11.94 -7.16
C LYS A 25 -5.56 -12.88 -6.01
N ASP A 26 -4.37 -13.45 -6.07
CA ASP A 26 -3.85 -14.38 -5.05
C ASP A 26 -3.78 -13.68 -3.69
N PHE A 27 -3.32 -12.43 -3.65
CA PHE A 27 -3.32 -11.63 -2.44
C PHE A 27 -4.74 -11.40 -1.89
N PHE A 28 -5.70 -10.96 -2.72
CA PHE A 28 -7.06 -10.71 -2.26
C PHE A 28 -7.75 -11.98 -1.75
N LEU A 29 -7.45 -13.15 -2.32
CA LEU A 29 -7.98 -14.43 -1.84
C LEU A 29 -7.37 -14.84 -0.49
N ALA A 30 -6.06 -14.62 -0.28
CA ALA A 30 -5.33 -15.12 0.88
C ALA A 30 -5.30 -14.15 2.07
N ALA A 31 -5.26 -12.84 1.84
CA ALA A 31 -5.05 -11.84 2.89
C ALA A 31 -6.23 -11.77 3.88
N PRO A 32 -6.02 -11.35 5.13
CA PRO A 32 -7.11 -11.01 6.06
C PRO A 32 -8.03 -9.90 5.50
N PRO A 33 -9.33 -9.86 5.86
CA PRO A 33 -10.27 -8.87 5.32
C PRO A 33 -9.81 -7.41 5.45
N GLU A 34 -9.22 -7.03 6.58
CA GLU A 34 -8.74 -5.67 6.82
C GLU A 34 -7.54 -5.31 5.92
N ASP A 35 -6.59 -6.24 5.76
CA ASP A 35 -5.45 -6.09 4.86
C ASP A 35 -5.91 -5.91 3.40
N ARG A 36 -7.01 -6.57 3.00
CA ARG A 36 -7.61 -6.40 1.66
C ARG A 36 -8.13 -4.98 1.46
N VAL A 37 -8.84 -4.42 2.44
CA VAL A 37 -9.36 -3.03 2.38
C VAL A 37 -8.20 -2.05 2.26
N TRP A 38 -7.16 -2.21 3.07
CA TRP A 38 -6.00 -1.33 3.02
C TRP A 38 -5.20 -1.47 1.72
N ALA A 39 -4.97 -2.69 1.24
CA ALA A 39 -4.31 -2.90 -0.05
C ALA A 39 -5.09 -2.24 -1.20
N LEU A 40 -6.42 -2.41 -1.21
CA LEU A 40 -7.31 -1.75 -2.15
C LEU A 40 -7.17 -0.23 -2.08
N ALA A 41 -7.18 0.34 -0.88
CA ALA A 41 -7.02 1.78 -0.65
C ALA A 41 -5.69 2.30 -1.20
N LEU A 42 -4.58 1.60 -0.91
CA LEU A 42 -3.23 1.99 -1.34
C LEU A 42 -3.08 2.01 -2.87
N PHE A 43 -3.64 1.03 -3.57
CA PHE A 43 -3.59 0.95 -5.04
C PHE A 43 -4.64 1.82 -5.74
N THR A 44 -5.68 2.26 -5.03
CA THR A 44 -6.68 3.23 -5.51
C THR A 44 -6.42 4.66 -5.05
N HIS A 45 -5.18 4.94 -4.61
CA HIS A 45 -4.70 6.28 -4.21
C HIS A 45 -5.35 6.86 -2.94
N ARG A 46 -6.04 6.06 -2.13
CA ARG A 46 -6.58 6.43 -0.81
C ARG A 46 -5.56 6.11 0.29
N ARG A 47 -4.44 6.83 0.28
CA ARG A 47 -3.31 6.57 1.18
C ARG A 47 -3.48 7.29 2.52
N PRO A 48 -3.01 6.71 3.64
CA PRO A 48 -2.91 7.43 4.91
C PRO A 48 -2.09 8.72 4.78
N ARG A 49 -2.37 9.69 5.66
CA ARG A 49 -1.60 10.94 5.73
C ARG A 49 -0.14 10.64 6.13
N ARG A 50 0.81 11.34 5.50
CA ARG A 50 2.24 11.26 5.87
C ARG A 50 2.45 11.87 7.25
N GLN A 51 2.97 11.08 8.19
CA GLN A 51 3.22 11.51 9.58
C GLN A 51 4.67 11.93 9.86
N VAL A 52 5.60 11.55 8.97
CA VAL A 52 7.04 11.73 9.15
C VAL A 52 7.64 12.49 7.96
N ASN A 53 8.51 13.45 8.25
CA ASN A 53 9.24 14.19 7.23
C ASN A 53 10.33 13.32 6.59
N THR A 54 10.44 13.34 5.26
CA THR A 54 11.47 12.62 4.50
C THR A 54 12.89 13.02 4.85
N THR A 55 13.13 14.28 5.25
CA THR A 55 14.46 14.72 5.68
C THR A 55 14.89 14.01 6.96
N LEU A 56 13.98 13.87 7.93
CA LEU A 56 14.24 13.15 9.17
C LEU A 56 14.51 11.66 8.90
N LEU A 57 13.70 11.04 8.03
CA LEU A 57 13.90 9.64 7.63
C LEU A 57 15.30 9.39 7.04
N ARG A 58 15.81 10.31 6.22
CA ARG A 58 17.15 10.24 5.64
C ARG A 58 18.21 10.31 6.73
N THR A 59 18.07 11.27 7.66
CA THR A 59 18.98 11.43 8.79
C THR A 59 19.03 10.17 9.64
N TRP A 60 17.88 9.68 10.11
CA TRP A 60 17.79 8.49 10.96
C TRP A 60 18.31 7.23 10.26
N ALA A 61 18.07 7.09 8.96
CA ALA A 61 18.58 5.96 8.19
C ALA A 61 20.10 6.00 8.05
N ALA A 62 20.68 7.17 7.75
CA ALA A 62 22.13 7.34 7.66
C ALA A 62 22.82 7.09 9.01
N GLU A 63 22.26 7.63 10.10
CA GLU A 63 22.74 7.41 11.46
C GLU A 63 22.65 5.92 11.86
N SER A 64 21.52 5.28 11.59
CA SER A 64 21.32 3.85 11.88
C SER A 64 22.26 2.95 11.06
N ALA A 65 22.57 3.33 9.82
CA ALA A 65 23.53 2.64 8.96
C ALA A 65 25.00 2.99 9.29
N GLN A 66 25.24 3.92 10.22
CA GLN A 66 26.58 4.41 10.59
C GLN A 66 27.38 4.97 9.40
N ILE A 67 26.69 5.66 8.49
CA ILE A 67 27.29 6.30 7.32
C ILE A 67 27.09 7.81 7.37
N PRO A 68 28.04 8.60 6.82
CA PRO A 68 27.83 10.04 6.69
C PRO A 68 26.72 10.34 5.67
N THR A 69 26.00 11.45 5.87
CA THR A 69 24.88 11.87 5.02
C THR A 69 25.24 11.95 3.53
N TRP A 70 26.45 12.40 3.19
CA TRP A 70 26.87 12.48 1.78
C TRP A 70 26.89 11.10 1.11
N LEU A 71 27.27 10.04 1.83
CA LEU A 71 27.30 8.68 1.26
C LEU A 71 25.89 8.11 1.08
N PHE A 72 24.97 8.48 1.97
CA PHE A 72 23.56 8.17 1.80
C PHE A 72 23.01 8.84 0.53
N GLU A 73 23.29 10.12 0.32
CA GLU A 73 22.81 10.85 -0.86
C GLU A 73 23.42 10.30 -2.17
N GLU A 74 24.71 9.97 -2.19
CA GLU A 74 25.33 9.27 -3.34
C GLU A 74 24.67 7.92 -3.62
N SER A 75 24.36 7.14 -2.57
CA SER A 75 23.64 5.88 -2.72
C SER A 75 22.24 6.09 -3.30
N TYR A 76 21.52 7.10 -2.80
CA TYR A 76 20.21 7.47 -3.31
C TYR A 76 20.26 7.91 -4.78
N HIS A 77 21.29 8.65 -5.20
CA HIS A 77 21.47 9.05 -6.60
C HIS A 77 21.61 7.86 -7.55
N ILE A 78 22.24 6.77 -7.10
CA ILE A 78 22.41 5.55 -7.91
C ILE A 78 21.12 4.70 -7.92
N VAL A 79 20.47 4.53 -6.77
CA VAL A 79 19.27 3.69 -6.65
C VAL A 79 18.04 4.39 -7.25
N GLY A 80 17.89 5.70 -7.06
CA GLY A 80 16.77 6.49 -7.58
C GLY A 80 15.46 6.35 -6.78
N ASP A 81 15.42 5.48 -5.78
CA ASP A 81 14.27 5.30 -4.88
C ASP A 81 14.69 5.39 -3.40
N LEU A 82 14.07 6.30 -2.65
CA LEU A 82 14.42 6.55 -1.26
C LEU A 82 14.13 5.35 -0.36
N ALA A 83 12.99 4.70 -0.56
CA ALA A 83 12.61 3.56 0.28
C ALA A 83 13.52 2.36 0.02
N GLU A 84 13.91 2.14 -1.24
CA GLU A 84 14.84 1.07 -1.60
C GLU A 84 16.24 1.36 -1.05
N THR A 85 16.72 2.60 -1.22
CA THR A 85 18.01 3.04 -0.67
C THR A 85 18.09 2.78 0.84
N MET A 86 17.06 3.17 1.58
CA MET A 86 16.99 2.94 3.02
C MET A 86 16.92 1.45 3.36
N ALA A 87 16.10 0.67 2.66
CA ALA A 87 15.98 -0.77 2.90
C ALA A 87 17.31 -1.53 2.69
N LEU A 88 18.12 -1.08 1.73
CA LEU A 88 19.42 -1.67 1.41
C LEU A 88 20.54 -1.22 2.36
N LEU A 89 20.52 0.03 2.83
CA LEU A 89 21.57 0.59 3.69
C LEU A 89 21.39 0.24 5.17
N LEU A 90 20.16 0.06 5.64
CA LEU A 90 19.88 -0.24 7.04
C LEU A 90 20.48 -1.61 7.44
N PRO A 91 21.05 -1.73 8.67
CA PRO A 91 21.65 -2.97 9.14
C PRO A 91 20.62 -4.11 9.19
N PRO A 92 21.02 -5.39 9.07
CA PRO A 92 20.09 -6.52 9.13
C PRO A 92 19.16 -6.47 10.35
N SER A 93 17.91 -6.92 10.22
CA SER A 93 16.98 -6.97 11.34
C SER A 93 17.43 -8.00 12.37
N GLU A 94 17.47 -7.61 13.64
CA GLU A 94 17.81 -8.51 14.74
C GLU A 94 16.61 -9.29 15.27
N LYS A 95 15.40 -8.89 14.87
CA LYS A 95 14.14 -9.44 15.33
C LYS A 95 13.27 -9.87 14.17
N GLU A 96 12.40 -10.84 14.43
CA GLU A 96 11.36 -11.27 13.52
C GLU A 96 9.99 -10.80 14.03
N GLN A 97 9.08 -10.53 13.10
CA GLN A 97 7.68 -10.18 13.35
C GLN A 97 6.78 -10.80 12.26
N ASP A 98 5.49 -10.92 12.56
CA ASP A 98 4.48 -11.41 11.60
C ASP A 98 3.19 -10.57 11.63
N GLU A 99 3.32 -9.28 11.95
CA GLU A 99 2.21 -8.37 12.04
C GLU A 99 1.61 -8.07 10.66
N SER A 100 0.30 -7.80 10.61
CA SER A 100 -0.50 -7.60 9.38
C SER A 100 -0.19 -6.26 8.67
N LEU A 101 -0.70 -6.04 7.44
CA LEU A 101 -0.60 -4.71 6.82
C LEU A 101 -1.34 -3.66 7.65
N THR A 102 -2.54 -4.00 8.12
CA THR A 102 -3.36 -3.13 8.98
C THR A 102 -2.58 -2.68 10.21
N TYR A 103 -1.93 -3.60 10.93
CA TYR A 103 -1.13 -3.27 12.10
C TYR A 103 -0.11 -2.17 11.81
N TRP A 104 0.64 -2.28 10.71
CA TRP A 104 1.66 -1.31 10.38
C TRP A 104 1.09 0.02 9.90
N ILE A 105 -0.11 0.02 9.31
CA ILE A 105 -0.81 1.27 8.98
C ILE A 105 -1.25 1.98 10.26
N ASP A 106 -1.83 1.26 11.22
CA ASP A 106 -2.24 1.80 12.51
C ASP A 106 -1.01 2.28 13.31
N TYR A 107 0.08 1.52 13.24
CA TYR A 107 1.37 1.89 13.81
C TYR A 107 1.83 3.25 13.28
N LEU A 108 1.76 3.45 11.95
CA LEU A 108 2.13 4.71 11.31
C LEU A 108 1.16 5.83 11.65
N GLN A 109 -0.16 5.58 11.71
CA GLN A 109 -1.14 6.58 12.11
C GLN A 109 -0.91 7.05 13.55
N SER A 110 -0.52 6.14 14.46
CA SER A 110 -0.19 6.46 15.86
C SER A 110 1.00 7.42 16.03
N LEU A 111 1.80 7.63 14.97
CA LEU A 111 2.91 8.56 14.98
C LEU A 111 2.47 10.03 14.94
N GLY A 112 1.24 10.33 14.51
CA GLY A 112 0.76 11.70 14.32
C GLY A 112 0.83 12.56 15.58
N GLU A 113 0.65 11.94 16.75
CA GLU A 113 0.59 12.61 18.06
C GLU A 113 1.96 12.72 18.77
N LEU A 114 3.03 12.21 18.15
CA LEU A 114 4.35 12.13 18.78
C LEU A 114 5.28 13.29 18.39
N THR A 115 6.23 13.60 19.27
CA THR A 115 7.40 14.43 18.94
C THR A 115 8.30 13.73 17.93
N ASP A 116 9.20 14.47 17.29
CA ASP A 116 10.14 13.89 16.31
C ASP A 116 11.04 12.82 16.96
N GLU A 117 11.46 13.00 18.21
CA GLU A 117 12.20 12.00 19.01
C GLU A 117 11.38 10.72 19.24
N GLY A 118 10.09 10.87 19.53
CA GLY A 118 9.17 9.73 19.70
C GLY A 118 8.92 8.99 18.38
N LYS A 119 8.83 9.73 17.27
CA LYS A 119 8.72 9.15 15.92
C LYS A 119 9.99 8.40 15.55
N GLU A 120 11.16 9.00 15.77
CA GLU A 120 12.47 8.38 15.53
C GLU A 120 12.56 7.03 16.24
N THR A 121 12.29 7.01 17.55
CA THR A 121 12.34 5.80 18.37
C THR A 121 11.46 4.69 17.79
N LYS A 122 10.22 5.03 17.39
CA LYS A 122 9.29 4.06 16.79
C LYS A 122 9.74 3.59 15.41
N ILE A 123 10.19 4.49 14.54
CA ILE A 123 10.64 4.13 13.19
C ILE A 123 11.88 3.21 13.24
N LEU A 124 12.86 3.53 14.09
CA LEU A 124 14.03 2.68 14.29
C LEU A 124 13.65 1.30 14.85
N ALA A 125 12.72 1.26 15.80
CA ALA A 125 12.20 -0.01 16.34
C ALA A 125 11.49 -0.84 15.27
N ALA A 126 10.73 -0.21 14.36
CA ALA A 126 10.09 -0.88 13.23
C ALA A 126 11.12 -1.45 12.25
N TRP A 127 12.12 -0.66 11.84
CA TRP A 127 13.18 -1.15 10.95
C TRP A 127 13.95 -2.32 11.54
N ASN A 128 14.23 -2.35 12.84
CA ASN A 128 14.95 -3.47 13.46
C ASN A 128 14.15 -4.80 13.49
N GLN A 129 12.85 -4.78 13.17
CA GLN A 129 11.98 -5.96 13.17
C GLN A 129 11.55 -6.39 11.76
N LEU A 130 11.73 -5.53 10.75
CA LEU A 130 11.28 -5.76 9.38
C LEU A 130 12.43 -6.30 8.53
N THR A 131 12.15 -7.31 7.71
CA THR A 131 13.09 -7.80 6.67
C THR A 131 13.29 -6.74 5.58
N THR A 132 14.32 -6.87 4.73
CA THR A 132 14.59 -5.88 3.65
C THR A 132 13.37 -5.59 2.76
N PRO A 133 12.63 -6.59 2.23
CA PRO A 133 11.42 -6.31 1.43
C PRO A 133 10.31 -5.63 2.24
N GLU A 134 10.18 -5.97 3.53
CA GLU A 134 9.17 -5.37 4.39
C GLU A 134 9.54 -3.92 4.77
N ARG A 135 10.82 -3.61 5.02
CA ARG A 135 11.32 -2.24 5.24
C ARG A 135 11.10 -1.38 4.03
N PHE A 136 11.34 -1.93 2.84
CA PHE A 136 11.07 -1.24 1.59
C PHE A 136 9.61 -0.81 1.53
N VAL A 137 8.68 -1.75 1.71
CA VAL A 137 7.24 -1.46 1.66
C VAL A 137 6.77 -0.59 2.82
N PHE A 138 7.26 -0.80 4.03
CA PHE A 138 6.97 0.05 5.19
C PHE A 138 7.40 1.50 4.93
N THR A 139 8.60 1.70 4.37
CA THR A 139 9.10 3.03 4.03
C THR A 139 8.31 3.64 2.86
N LYS A 140 7.78 2.83 1.94
CA LYS A 140 6.82 3.26 0.91
C LYS A 140 5.50 3.73 1.52
N LEU A 141 5.00 3.07 2.57
CA LEU A 141 3.80 3.53 3.31
C LEU A 141 4.01 4.93 3.88
N ILE A 142 5.18 5.19 4.49
CA ILE A 142 5.52 6.50 5.06
C ILE A 142 5.66 7.58 3.97
N THR A 143 6.45 7.27 2.94
CA THR A 143 6.80 8.23 1.89
C THR A 143 5.72 8.36 0.81
N GLY A 144 4.74 7.46 0.78
CA GLY A 144 3.68 7.41 -0.23
C GLY A 144 4.16 7.06 -1.64
N GLY A 145 5.32 6.42 -1.82
CA GLY A 145 5.97 6.18 -3.12
C GLY A 145 5.55 4.91 -3.89
N PHE A 146 4.28 4.56 -4.00
CA PHE A 146 3.78 3.26 -4.53
C PHE A 146 3.79 3.10 -6.07
N ARG A 147 4.82 3.57 -6.77
CA ARG A 147 4.88 3.46 -8.24
C ARG A 147 5.28 2.06 -8.71
N VAL A 148 4.40 1.07 -8.56
CA VAL A 148 4.64 -0.35 -8.96
C VAL A 148 3.90 -0.74 -10.25
N GLY A 149 3.46 0.25 -11.04
CA GLY A 149 2.75 0.00 -12.30
C GLY A 149 1.45 -0.79 -12.13
N VAL A 150 0.71 -0.53 -11.05
CA VAL A 150 -0.65 -1.04 -10.82
C VAL A 150 -1.64 0.11 -11.02
N SER A 151 -2.47 0.00 -12.06
CA SER A 151 -3.58 0.94 -12.26
C SER A 151 -4.83 0.46 -11.51
N GLN A 152 -5.75 1.39 -11.24
CA GLN A 152 -7.05 1.05 -10.67
C GLN A 152 -7.80 -0.01 -11.50
N GLN A 153 -7.68 0.05 -12.83
CA GLN A 153 -8.28 -0.95 -13.73
C GLN A 153 -7.73 -2.36 -13.50
N LEU A 154 -6.44 -2.51 -13.17
CA LEU A 154 -5.86 -3.82 -12.84
C LEU A 154 -6.37 -4.35 -11.51
N VAL A 155 -6.56 -3.48 -10.52
CA VAL A 155 -7.14 -3.86 -9.23
C VAL A 155 -8.59 -4.32 -9.42
N VAL A 156 -9.39 -3.56 -10.17
CA VAL A 156 -10.77 -3.92 -10.52
C VAL A 156 -10.82 -5.29 -11.18
N ARG A 157 -9.97 -5.52 -12.19
CA ARG A 157 -9.89 -6.80 -12.90
C ARG A 157 -9.53 -7.94 -11.96
N ALA A 158 -8.53 -7.76 -11.10
CA ALA A 158 -8.12 -8.78 -10.15
C ALA A 158 -9.23 -9.15 -9.16
N LEU A 159 -9.95 -8.16 -8.62
CA LEU A 159 -11.10 -8.37 -7.74
C LEU A 159 -12.27 -9.08 -8.44
N ALA A 160 -12.58 -8.67 -9.68
CA ALA A 160 -13.59 -9.33 -10.51
C ALA A 160 -13.25 -10.80 -10.74
N GLU A 161 -11.99 -11.11 -11.11
CA GLU A 161 -11.51 -12.48 -11.31
C GLU A 161 -11.38 -13.28 -10.00
N ALA A 162 -11.16 -12.63 -8.86
CA ALA A 162 -11.07 -13.27 -7.55
C ALA A 162 -12.43 -13.74 -7.03
N TYR A 163 -13.46 -12.90 -7.18
CA TYR A 163 -14.77 -13.11 -6.54
C TYR A 163 -15.91 -13.39 -7.53
N GLY A 164 -15.61 -13.52 -8.83
CA GLY A 164 -16.62 -13.79 -9.86
C GLY A 164 -17.61 -12.65 -10.03
N LEU A 165 -17.13 -11.41 -9.95
CA LEU A 165 -17.94 -10.19 -10.05
C LEU A 165 -17.80 -9.55 -11.43
N GLU A 166 -18.82 -8.79 -11.85
CA GLU A 166 -18.70 -7.94 -13.04
C GLU A 166 -17.75 -6.76 -12.77
N PRO A 167 -16.76 -6.47 -13.64
CA PRO A 167 -15.81 -5.37 -13.44
C PRO A 167 -16.48 -4.00 -13.23
N THR A 168 -17.63 -3.77 -13.86
CA THR A 168 -18.42 -2.54 -13.73
C THR A 168 -18.97 -2.35 -12.31
N ILE A 169 -19.43 -3.43 -11.67
CA ILE A 169 -19.91 -3.42 -10.28
C ILE A 169 -18.75 -3.08 -9.34
N VAL A 170 -17.61 -3.76 -9.50
CA VAL A 170 -16.42 -3.48 -8.68
C VAL A 170 -15.98 -2.02 -8.84
N THR A 171 -15.96 -1.51 -10.08
CA THR A 171 -15.60 -0.12 -10.37
C THR A 171 -16.54 0.87 -9.66
N HIS A 172 -17.85 0.65 -9.74
CA HIS A 172 -18.84 1.50 -9.08
C HIS A 172 -18.61 1.56 -7.55
N ARG A 173 -18.43 0.40 -6.91
CA ARG A 173 -18.23 0.29 -5.45
C ARG A 173 -16.97 1.03 -4.97
N ILE A 174 -15.85 0.90 -5.68
CA ILE A 174 -14.58 1.54 -5.26
C ILE A 174 -14.56 3.06 -5.53
N MET A 175 -15.40 3.56 -6.44
CA MET A 175 -15.51 4.98 -6.76
C MET A 175 -16.28 5.80 -5.69
N GLY A 176 -17.11 5.15 -4.88
CA GLY A 176 -17.87 5.80 -3.80
C GLY A 176 -17.00 6.44 -2.72
N GLN A 177 -17.61 7.18 -1.79
CA GLN A 177 -16.90 7.64 -0.59
C GLN A 177 -16.89 6.54 0.46
N TRP A 178 -15.70 6.03 0.77
CA TRP A 178 -15.48 5.04 1.82
C TRP A 178 -14.18 5.34 2.54
N ASP A 179 -14.14 5.00 3.82
CA ASP A 179 -12.99 5.11 4.70
C ASP A 179 -12.38 3.72 4.95
N PRO A 180 -11.13 3.47 4.54
CA PRO A 180 -10.46 2.19 4.76
C PRO A 180 -10.36 1.77 6.23
N GLY A 181 -10.40 2.72 7.17
CA GLY A 181 -10.38 2.43 8.60
C GLY A 181 -11.74 2.02 9.19
N MET A 182 -12.83 2.20 8.45
CA MET A 182 -14.20 1.96 8.95
C MET A 182 -14.96 0.91 8.12
N VAL A 183 -14.68 0.81 6.81
CA VAL A 183 -15.40 -0.09 5.93
C VAL A 183 -14.85 -1.51 5.98
N SER A 184 -15.74 -2.51 5.95
CA SER A 184 -15.33 -3.90 5.80
C SER A 184 -15.18 -4.26 4.32
N PHE A 185 -14.30 -5.21 4.01
CA PHE A 185 -14.17 -5.74 2.65
C PHE A 185 -15.47 -6.41 2.17
N GLN A 186 -16.19 -7.03 3.10
CA GLN A 186 -17.49 -7.66 2.85
C GLN A 186 -18.48 -6.63 2.32
N ASN A 187 -18.68 -5.51 3.04
CA ASN A 187 -19.66 -4.50 2.67
C ASN A 187 -19.22 -3.74 1.41
N LEU A 188 -17.92 -3.47 1.26
CA LEU A 188 -17.39 -2.70 0.13
C LEU A 188 -17.40 -3.49 -1.18
N ILE A 189 -17.06 -4.78 -1.16
CA ILE A 189 -16.78 -5.56 -2.39
C ILE A 189 -17.69 -6.75 -2.57
N LEU A 190 -18.23 -7.39 -1.52
CA LEU A 190 -18.93 -8.66 -1.63
C LEU A 190 -20.45 -8.55 -1.47
N GLU A 191 -20.93 -7.66 -0.61
CA GLU A 191 -22.37 -7.43 -0.44
C GLU A 191 -22.97 -6.78 -1.68
N LYS A 192 -24.21 -7.15 -2.01
CA LYS A 192 -25.01 -6.45 -3.01
C LYS A 192 -25.71 -5.32 -2.29
N GLU A 193 -25.49 -4.08 -2.72
CA GLU A 193 -26.34 -2.99 -2.27
C GLU A 193 -27.76 -3.22 -2.79
N ASP A 194 -28.75 -3.21 -1.91
CA ASP A 194 -30.16 -3.13 -2.28
C ASP A 194 -30.42 -1.76 -2.94
N GLY A 195 -30.13 -1.66 -4.24
CA GLY A 195 -30.21 -0.39 -4.97
C GLY A 195 -29.33 -0.27 -6.22
N GLU A 196 -28.45 -1.24 -6.53
CA GLU A 196 -27.53 -1.18 -7.69
C GLU A 196 -28.23 -1.00 -9.06
N ASP A 197 -29.54 -1.23 -9.15
CA ASP A 197 -30.34 -1.01 -10.36
C ASP A 197 -30.90 0.43 -10.50
N ALA A 198 -30.94 1.22 -9.42
CA ALA A 198 -31.53 2.56 -9.42
C ALA A 198 -30.58 3.66 -9.91
N SER A 199 -29.26 3.41 -9.91
CA SER A 199 -28.23 4.42 -10.23
C SER A 199 -27.59 4.25 -11.61
N LYS A 200 -28.10 3.33 -12.45
CA LYS A 200 -27.65 3.21 -13.84
C LYS A 200 -28.10 4.46 -14.61
N PRO A 201 -27.21 5.32 -15.12
CA PRO A 201 -27.61 6.38 -16.02
C PRO A 201 -28.16 5.71 -17.29
N TYR A 202 -29.48 5.79 -17.48
CA TYR A 202 -30.10 5.37 -18.73
C TYR A 202 -29.55 6.24 -19.86
N PRO A 203 -29.11 5.66 -20.98
CA PRO A 203 -28.68 6.46 -22.12
C PRO A 203 -29.84 7.35 -22.54
N PHE A 204 -29.65 8.67 -22.41
CA PHE A 204 -30.57 9.65 -22.96
C PHE A 204 -30.55 9.49 -24.48
N PHE A 205 -31.58 8.85 -25.04
CA PHE A 205 -31.86 8.94 -26.46
C PHE A 205 -32.29 10.38 -26.74
N LEU A 206 -31.51 11.12 -27.53
CA LEU A 206 -31.93 12.39 -28.10
C LEU A 206 -33.17 12.13 -28.95
N ALA A 207 -34.33 12.64 -28.53
CA ALA A 207 -35.52 12.67 -29.35
C ALA A 207 -35.26 13.59 -30.55
N HIS A 208 -35.20 13.03 -31.75
CA HIS A 208 -35.16 13.77 -33.01
C HIS A 208 -36.59 13.98 -33.53
N PRO A 209 -37.05 15.23 -33.72
CA PRO A 209 -38.05 15.59 -34.73
C PRO A 209 -37.40 15.93 -36.07
#